data_AF-X1MD87-F1
#
_entry.id   AF-X1MD87-F1
#
_cell.length_a   1.000
_cell.length_b   1.000
_cell.length_c   1.000
_cell.angle_alpha   90.00
_cell.angle_beta   90.00
_cell.angle_gamma   90.00
#
_symmetry.space_group_name_H-M   'P 1'
#
loop_
_entity.id
_entity.type
_entity.pdbx_description
1 polymer ?
#
loop_
_entity_poly.entity_id
_entity_poly.type
_entity_poly.pdbx_seq_one_letter_code
_entity_poly.pdbx_strand_id
1 'polypeptide(L)' 'MEFWNAVKQISSKLDIRITKEHRWSTSDICFVEGEKHVLDGFGPIGQKEQDRSEYILRHSMLERALLIAMTLKEISGI' A
#
# COMPACT_ATOMS: atom_id res chain seq x y z
N MET A 1 -5.18 -2.09 -17.76
CA MET A 1 -4.00 -2.49 -16.98
C MET A 1 -4.45 -2.69 -15.54
N GLU A 2 -4.25 -3.86 -14.94
CA GLU A 2 -4.64 -4.11 -13.53
C GLU A 2 -3.94 -3.08 -12.63
N PHE A 3 -4.67 -2.38 -11.75
CA PHE A 3 -4.15 -1.32 -10.86
C PHE A 3 -2.88 -1.74 -10.11
N TRP A 4 -2.84 -3.00 -9.65
CA TRP A 4 -1.65 -3.60 -9.03
C TRP A 4 -0.37 -3.48 -9.88
N ASN A 5 -0.48 -3.66 -11.20
CA ASN A 5 0.67 -3.57 -12.11
C ASN A 5 1.19 -2.13 -12.21
N ALA A 6 0.32 -1.12 -12.10
CA ALA A 6 0.75 0.28 -12.05
C ALA A 6 1.57 0.54 -10.77
N VAL A 7 1.05 0.12 -9.62
CA VAL A 7 1.74 0.26 -8.33
C VAL A 7 3.09 -0.48 -8.34
N LYS A 8 3.14 -1.69 -8.91
CA LYS A 8 4.37 -2.48 -9.04
C LYS A 8 5.42 -1.83 -9.94
N GLN A 9 5.00 -1.17 -11.03
CA GLN A 9 5.93 -0.44 -11.89
C GLN A 9 6.50 0.80 -11.18
N ILE A 10 5.66 1.54 -10.46
CA ILE A 10 6.10 2.70 -9.68
C ILE A 10 7.06 2.27 -8.58
N SER A 11 6.73 1.22 -7.81
CA SER A 11 7.59 0.74 -6.74
C SER A 11 8.95 0.29 -7.27
N SER A 12 8.99 -0.37 -8.44
CA SER A 12 10.24 -0.77 -9.09
C SER A 12 11.10 0.42 -9.50
N LYS A 13 10.51 1.54 -9.95
CA LYS A 13 11.25 2.77 -10.29
C LYS A 13 11.82 3.47 -9.06
N LEU A 14 11.19 3.28 -7.91
CA LEU A 14 11.57 3.88 -6.63
C LEU A 14 12.50 2.97 -5.79
N ASP A 15 12.85 1.79 -6.29
CA ASP A 15 13.56 0.73 -5.54
C ASP A 15 12.83 0.31 -4.24
N ILE A 16 11.50 0.38 -4.24
CA ILE A 16 10.65 -0.03 -3.11
C ILE A 16 10.14 -1.45 -3.37
N ARG A 17 10.45 -2.35 -2.45
CA ARG A 17 9.97 -3.73 -2.48
C ARG A 17 8.53 -3.81 -2.00
N ILE A 18 7.65 -4.35 -2.84
CA ILE A 18 6.26 -4.65 -2.48
C ILE A 18 5.95 -6.10 -2.82
N THR A 19 5.03 -6.68 -2.06
CA THR A 19 4.53 -8.04 -2.27
C THR A 19 3.02 -7.99 -2.30
N LYS A 20 2.39 -8.76 -3.20
CA LYS A 20 0.93 -8.94 -3.20
C LYS A 20 0.61 -9.91 -2.08
N GLU A 21 -0.16 -9.45 -1.10
CA GLU A 21 -0.62 -10.29 0.02
C GLU A 21 -2.14 -10.27 0.10
N HIS A 22 -2.71 -11.40 0.51
CA HIS A 22 -4.09 -11.45 0.97
C HIS A 22 -4.06 -11.41 2.50
N ARG A 23 -4.48 -10.29 3.09
CA ARG A 23 -4.57 -10.17 4.55
C ARG A 23 -5.81 -10.92 5.05
N TRP A 24 -5.61 -11.69 6.12
CA TRP A 24 -6.67 -12.45 6.79
C TRP A 24 -7.29 -11.65 7.94
N SER A 25 -7.47 -10.35 7.73
CA SER A 25 -8.03 -9.40 8.68
C SER A 25 -9.12 -8.59 7.99
N THR A 26 -10.18 -8.24 8.72
CA THR A 26 -11.22 -7.34 8.21
C THR A 26 -10.73 -5.89 8.24
N SER A 27 -10.96 -5.14 7.17
CA SER A 27 -10.78 -3.69 7.11
C SER A 27 -11.84 -3.06 6.20
N ASP A 28 -11.91 -1.73 6.16
CA ASP A 28 -12.89 -0.99 5.34
C ASP A 28 -12.84 -1.39 3.86
N ILE A 29 -11.67 -1.82 3.37
CA ILE A 29 -11.48 -2.28 1.99
C ILE A 29 -12.38 -3.48 1.63
N CYS A 30 -12.76 -4.31 2.61
CA CYS A 30 -13.61 -5.47 2.40
C CYS A 30 -15.05 -5.10 2.00
N PHE A 31 -15.46 -3.86 2.25
CA PHE A 31 -16.81 -3.35 1.97
C PHE A 31 -16.89 -2.56 0.65
N VAL A 32 -15.79 -2.46 -0.10
CA VAL A 32 -15.79 -1.74 -1.37
C VAL A 32 -16.43 -2.59 -2.46
N GLU A 33 -17.39 -2.00 -3.18
CA GLU A 33 -18.09 -2.63 -4.30
C GLU A 33 -17.15 -2.92 -5.49
N GLY A 34 -17.42 -4.03 -6.21
CA GLY A 34 -16.45 -4.74 -7.04
C GLY A 34 -15.89 -4.03 -8.28
N GLU A 35 -16.44 -2.87 -8.68
CA GLU A 35 -15.94 -2.13 -9.84
C GLU A 35 -14.77 -1.18 -9.49
N LYS A 36 -14.53 -0.92 -8.20
CA LYS A 36 -13.48 0.00 -7.76
C LYS A 36 -12.15 -0.72 -7.58
N HIS A 37 -11.09 -0.12 -8.08
CA HIS A 37 -9.73 -0.55 -7.74
C HIS A 37 -9.47 -0.31 -6.25
N VAL A 38 -9.03 -1.36 -5.56
CA VAL A 38 -8.73 -1.30 -4.14
C VAL A 38 -7.38 -1.93 -3.86
N LEU A 39 -6.61 -1.26 -3.01
CA LEU A 39 -5.34 -1.78 -2.48
C LEU A 39 -5.18 -1.25 -1.06
N ASP A 40 -5.00 -2.18 -0.12
CA ASP A 40 -4.62 -1.88 1.26
C ASP A 40 -3.09 -2.03 1.41
N GLY A 41 -2.52 -1.54 2.51
CA GLY A 41 -1.11 -1.75 2.81
C GLY A 41 -0.16 -0.66 2.30
N PHE A 42 -0.69 0.52 1.98
CA PHE A 42 0.10 1.73 1.79
C PHE A 42 0.62 2.33 3.12
N GLY A 43 0.23 1.78 4.26
CA GLY A 43 0.73 2.17 5.57
C GLY A 43 2.22 1.81 5.80
N PRO A 44 2.81 2.33 6.89
CA PRO A 44 4.16 1.95 7.30
C PRO A 44 4.27 0.45 7.55
N ILE A 45 5.47 -0.10 7.38
CA ILE A 45 5.76 -1.49 7.75
C ILE A 45 5.83 -1.56 9.26
N GLY A 46 5.05 -2.44 9.86
CA GLY A 46 4.98 -2.65 11.29
C GLY A 46 4.50 -4.05 11.63
N GLN A 47 4.44 -4.37 12.91
CA GLN A 47 3.90 -5.64 13.39
C GLN A 47 3.26 -5.48 14.77
N LYS A 48 2.61 -6.56 15.20
CA LYS A 48 1.94 -6.68 16.50
C LYS A 48 0.79 -5.68 16.64
N GLU A 49 0.06 -5.52 15.56
CA GLU A 49 -1.22 -4.80 15.51
C GLU A 49 -2.09 -5.27 16.69
N GLN A 50 -2.67 -4.33 17.46
CA GLN A 50 -3.53 -4.61 18.63
C GLN A 50 -2.80 -5.20 19.86
N ASP A 51 -1.46 -5.15 19.91
CA ASP A 51 -0.65 -5.54 21.07
C ASP A 51 -0.03 -4.31 21.75
N ARG A 52 0.32 -4.41 23.04
CA ARG A 52 1.01 -3.33 23.77
C ARG A 52 2.42 -3.02 23.23
N SER A 53 2.99 -3.92 22.43
CA SER A 53 4.27 -3.76 21.77
C SER A 53 4.14 -3.55 20.26
N GLU A 54 3.00 -3.06 19.80
CA GLU A 54 2.80 -2.57 18.43
C GLU A 54 3.88 -1.57 18.04
N TYR A 55 4.46 -1.73 16.85
CA TYR A 55 5.53 -0.87 16.37
C TYR A 55 5.50 -0.70 14.86
N ILE A 56 6.16 0.37 14.40
CA ILE A 56 6.41 0.63 12.99
C ILE A 56 7.91 0.84 12.75
N LEU A 57 8.36 0.49 11.55
CA LEU A 57 9.69 0.76 11.05
C LEU A 57 9.72 2.18 10.49
N ARG A 58 10.35 3.11 11.23
CA ARG A 58 10.37 4.54 10.89
C ARG A 58 10.85 4.84 9.46
N HIS A 59 11.87 4.11 8.97
CA HIS A 59 12.39 4.32 7.61
C HIS A 59 11.35 4.01 6.52
N SER A 60 10.47 3.03 6.76
CA SER A 60 9.43 2.66 5.81
C SER A 60 8.39 3.75 5.60
N MET A 61 8.27 4.72 6.53
CA MET A 61 7.29 5.80 6.40
C MET A 61 7.53 6.67 5.16
N LEU A 62 8.80 7.01 4.88
CA LEU A 62 9.15 7.86 3.74
C LEU A 62 8.95 7.12 2.42
N GLU A 63 9.35 5.85 2.36
CA GLU A 63 9.15 4.99 1.19
C GLU A 63 7.66 4.85 0.86
N ARG A 64 6.84 4.57 1.88
CA ARG A 64 5.40 4.38 1.72
C ARG A 64 4.70 5.69 1.34
N ALA A 65 5.05 6.81 1.96
CA ALA A 65 4.53 8.12 1.60
C ALA A 65 4.85 8.47 0.13
N LEU A 66 6.09 8.23 -0.30
CA LEU A 66 6.50 8.45 -1.69
C LEU A 66 5.74 7.54 -2.66
N LEU A 67 5.59 6.25 -2.33
CA LEU A 67 4.86 5.31 -3.17
C LEU A 67 3.38 5.70 -3.32
N ILE A 68 2.72 6.15 -2.25
CA ILE A 68 1.35 6.69 -2.29
C ILE A 68 1.31 7.91 -3.21
N ALA A 69 2.17 8.89 -2.97
CA ALA A 69 2.18 10.14 -3.71
C ALA A 69 2.37 9.91 -5.22
N MET A 70 3.32 9.04 -5.58
CA MET A 70 3.59 8.70 -6.98
C MET A 70 2.45 7.88 -7.60
N THR A 71 1.81 6.99 -6.84
CA THR A 71 0.63 6.25 -7.29
C THR A 71 -0.53 7.20 -7.57
N LEU A 72 -0.83 8.11 -6.64
CA LEU A 72 -1.88 9.12 -6.79
C LEU A 72 -1.61 10.02 -8.00
N LYS A 73 -0.35 10.46 -8.18
CA LYS A 73 0.08 11.25 -9.33
C LYS A 73 -0.20 10.53 -10.66
N GLU A 74 0.25 9.29 -10.78
CA GLU A 74 0.07 8.47 -11.99
C GLU A 74 -1.40 8.26 -12.34
N ILE A 75 -2.24 7.88 -11.35
CA ILE A 75 -3.66 7.60 -11.60
C ILE A 75 -4.51 8.86 -11.80
N SER A 76 -4.09 10.00 -11.25
CA SER A 76 -4.81 11.27 -11.43
C SER A 76 -4.50 11.94 -12.77
N GLY A 77 -3.49 11.46 -13.51
CA GLY A 77 -3.06 12.03 -14.78
C GLY A 77 -2.37 13.40 -14.65
N ILE A 78 -1.78 13.69 -13.48
CA ILE A 78 -1.08 14.96 -13.16
C ILE A 78 0.44 14.78 -13.26
#